data_AF-A0A4Y8LA09-F1
#
_entry.id   AF-A0A4Y8LA09-F1
#
_cell.length_a   1.000
_cell.length_b   1.000
_cell.length_c   1.000
_cell.angle_alpha   90.00
_cell.angle_beta   90.00
_cell.angle_gamma   90.00
#
_symmetry.space_group_name_H-M   'P 1'
#
loop_
_entity.id
_entity.type
_entity.pdbx_description
1 polymer ?
#
loop_
_entity_poly.entity_id
_entity_poly.type
_entity_poly.pdbx_seq_one_letter_code
_entity_poly.pdbx_strand_id
1 'polypeptide(L)'
;MENLFMVLFLVSMLAFIVGLIKPDLVLRWMPKGGRSRKKVLLYFGSSIVIFFILFGVTAEPVEDDVADIEQTAVGEETEQVVEENETSQGEEAPEEDDKEVKEEAERQAEEEAEKLAAEEEERKAEEEKLAAEEAERAAEEAEKLAAEEAERKAQEEAEKLAAEEAGTVSQQQAVQMAESYLSYTAFSKSGLIEQLEFEGFEHADTTYAVENISVDWTEQAVKSAENYLDYTAFSKSGLVEQLEFEGFSTEDASYAVENITVDWREQAVKSAENYLDFSSFSRAGLIDQLVFEGYSVEDATYAVDAVGL
;
A
#
# COMPACT_ATOMS: atom_id res chain seq x y z
N MET A 1 13.35 23.09 -37.96
CA MET A 1 12.26 22.25 -37.40
C MET A 1 12.53 21.89 -35.94
N GLU A 2 13.79 21.80 -35.52
CA GLU A 2 14.23 21.49 -34.14
C GLU A 2 13.63 22.39 -33.06
N ASN A 3 13.59 23.71 -33.28
CA ASN A 3 13.01 24.66 -32.30
C ASN A 3 11.52 24.42 -32.04
N LEU A 4 10.76 23.90 -33.02
CA LEU A 4 9.34 23.59 -32.85
C LEU A 4 9.14 22.36 -31.96
N PHE A 5 9.96 21.32 -32.16
CA PHE A 5 9.90 20.10 -31.34
C PHE A 5 10.37 20.34 -29.91
N MET A 6 11.40 21.17 -29.71
CA MET A 6 11.84 21.58 -28.38
C MET A 6 10.76 22.37 -27.64
N VAL A 7 10.10 23.32 -28.30
CA VAL A 7 8.98 24.08 -27.71
C VAL A 7 7.80 23.16 -27.37
N LEU A 8 7.45 22.23 -28.26
CA LEU A 8 6.38 21.26 -28.00
C LEU A 8 6.71 20.30 -26.85
N PHE A 9 7.97 19.88 -26.74
CA PHE A 9 8.47 19.08 -25.62
C PHE A 9 8.35 19.82 -24.29
N LEU A 10 8.81 21.09 -24.23
CA LEU A 10 8.70 21.92 -23.03
C LEU A 10 7.25 22.19 -22.63
N VAL A 11 6.37 22.44 -23.60
CA VAL A 11 4.92 22.62 -23.35
C VAL A 11 4.29 21.31 -22.85
N SER A 12 4.67 20.16 -23.41
CA SER A 12 4.21 18.84 -22.96
C SER A 12 4.67 18.53 -21.54
N MET A 13 5.90 18.88 -21.19
CA MET A 13 6.45 18.70 -19.84
C MET A 13 5.76 19.60 -18.82
N LEU A 14 5.48 20.86 -19.17
CA LEU A 14 4.78 21.80 -18.30
C LEU A 14 3.32 21.36 -18.09
N ALA A 15 2.65 20.90 -19.15
CA ALA A 15 1.31 20.30 -19.07
C ALA A 15 1.29 19.01 -18.23
N PHE A 16 2.34 18.20 -18.29
CA PHE A 16 2.49 17.01 -17.46
C PHE A 16 2.58 17.37 -15.97
N ILE A 17 3.46 18.29 -15.60
CA ILE A 17 3.65 18.74 -14.20
C ILE A 17 2.35 19.35 -13.65
N VAL A 18 1.73 20.27 -14.42
CA VAL A 18 0.46 20.90 -14.03
C VAL A 18 -0.67 19.87 -13.95
N GLY A 19 -0.69 18.89 -14.86
CA GLY A 19 -1.70 17.83 -14.90
C GLY A 19 -1.62 16.84 -13.74
N LEU A 20 -0.43 16.61 -13.17
CA LEU A 20 -0.27 15.80 -11.96
C LEU A 20 -0.89 16.50 -10.73
N ILE A 21 -0.77 17.82 -10.65
CA ILE A 21 -1.34 18.63 -9.55
C ILE A 21 -2.85 18.83 -9.76
N LYS A 22 -3.26 19.24 -10.96
CA LYS A 22 -4.66 19.54 -11.34
C LYS A 22 -5.03 18.86 -12.67
N PRO A 23 -5.45 17.58 -12.65
CA PRO A 23 -5.77 16.84 -13.88
C PRO A 23 -6.94 17.45 -14.65
N ASP A 24 -7.85 18.16 -13.97
CA ASP A 24 -9.00 18.82 -14.58
C ASP A 24 -8.66 19.98 -15.49
N LEU A 25 -7.54 20.66 -15.23
CA LEU A 25 -7.11 21.81 -16.01
C LEU A 25 -6.56 21.36 -17.36
N VAL A 26 -5.80 20.26 -17.34
CA VAL A 26 -5.11 19.73 -18.52
C VAL A 26 -6.03 18.81 -19.33
N LEU A 27 -6.83 17.95 -18.68
CA LEU A 27 -7.80 17.07 -19.37
C LEU A 27 -9.17 17.72 -19.58
N ARG A 28 -9.21 19.04 -19.80
CA ARG A 28 -10.47 19.80 -19.93
C ARG A 28 -11.34 19.33 -21.11
N TRP A 29 -10.74 18.73 -22.13
CA TRP A 29 -11.43 18.15 -23.29
C TRP A 29 -12.12 16.80 -22.99
N MET A 30 -11.87 16.18 -21.84
CA MET A 30 -12.42 14.87 -21.47
C MET A 30 -13.68 15.02 -20.58
N PRO A 31 -14.65 14.09 -20.62
CA PRO A 31 -15.81 14.10 -19.72
C PRO A 31 -15.40 14.07 -18.24
N LYS A 32 -16.15 14.74 -17.36
CA LYS A 32 -15.78 14.96 -15.95
C LYS A 32 -15.46 13.68 -15.18
N GLY A 33 -16.17 12.57 -15.43
CA GLY A 33 -15.92 11.28 -14.77
C GLY A 33 -14.64 10.55 -15.21
N GLY A 34 -13.94 11.06 -16.24
CA GLY A 34 -12.77 10.40 -16.80
C GLY A 34 -11.44 11.07 -16.48
N ARG A 35 -11.41 12.20 -15.74
CA ARG A 35 -10.20 13.00 -15.54
C ARG A 35 -9.45 12.52 -14.31
N SER A 36 -8.34 11.84 -14.50
CA SER A 36 -7.52 11.33 -13.40
C SER A 36 -6.03 11.51 -13.68
N ARG A 37 -5.23 11.56 -12.61
CA ARG A 37 -3.76 11.62 -12.69
C ARG A 37 -3.19 10.45 -13.49
N LYS A 38 -3.81 9.26 -13.39
CA LYS A 38 -3.45 8.07 -14.16
C LYS A 38 -3.56 8.31 -15.68
N LYS A 39 -4.61 9.03 -16.13
CA LYS A 39 -4.76 9.36 -17.55
C LYS A 39 -3.83 10.48 -17.99
N VAL A 40 -3.53 11.45 -17.13
CA VAL A 40 -2.46 12.44 -17.41
C VAL A 40 -1.14 11.72 -17.66
N LEU A 41 -0.80 10.75 -16.80
CA LEU A 41 0.41 9.95 -16.93
C LEU A 41 0.41 9.12 -18.23
N LEU A 42 -0.72 8.48 -18.55
CA LEU A 42 -0.88 7.74 -19.81
C LEU A 42 -0.66 8.63 -21.04
N TYR A 43 -1.34 9.77 -21.16
CA TYR A 43 -1.29 10.57 -22.40
C TYR A 43 -0.03 11.43 -22.52
N PHE A 44 0.32 12.17 -21.47
CA PHE A 44 1.45 13.09 -21.50
C PHE A 44 2.77 12.38 -21.22
N GLY A 45 2.77 11.32 -20.41
CA GLY A 45 3.96 10.46 -20.24
C GLY A 45 4.33 9.74 -21.53
N SER A 46 3.35 9.16 -22.25
CA SER A 46 3.62 8.56 -23.56
C SER A 46 4.09 9.59 -24.58
N SER A 47 3.53 10.81 -24.55
CA SER A 47 3.96 11.90 -25.44
C SER A 47 5.41 12.33 -25.18
N ILE A 48 5.84 12.41 -23.92
CA ILE A 48 7.23 12.73 -23.55
C ILE A 48 8.20 11.67 -24.09
N VAL A 49 7.88 10.38 -23.96
CA VAL A 49 8.70 9.29 -24.49
C VAL A 49 8.78 9.33 -26.01
N ILE A 50 7.66 9.58 -26.69
CA ILE A 50 7.61 9.71 -28.15
C ILE A 50 8.47 10.88 -28.62
N PHE A 51 8.39 12.05 -27.97
CA PHE A 51 9.23 13.20 -28.32
C PHE A 51 10.71 12.96 -28.02
N PHE A 52 11.05 12.23 -26.96
CA PHE A 52 12.43 11.85 -26.66
C PHE A 52 13.03 10.93 -27.72
N ILE A 53 12.26 9.93 -28.18
CA ILE A 53 12.67 9.03 -29.26
C ILE A 53 12.80 9.79 -30.59
N LEU A 54 11.83 10.65 -30.92
CA LEU A 54 11.89 11.47 -32.13
C LEU A 54 13.09 12.42 -32.11
N PHE A 55 13.40 13.05 -30.97
CA PHE A 55 14.59 13.89 -30.82
C PHE A 55 15.88 13.09 -31.01
N GLY A 56 15.96 11.89 -30.40
CA GLY A 56 17.11 11.00 -30.54
C GLY A 56 17.32 10.45 -31.95
N VAL A 57 16.27 10.37 -32.78
CA VAL A 57 16.37 9.94 -34.19
C VAL A 57 16.67 11.10 -35.14
N THR A 58 16.35 12.34 -34.76
CA THR A 58 16.60 13.53 -35.61
C THR A 58 17.88 14.29 -35.26
N ALA A 59 18.52 13.98 -34.13
CA ALA A 59 19.81 14.55 -33.78
C ALA A 59 20.90 13.95 -34.70
N GLU A 60 21.47 14.78 -35.57
CA GLU A 60 22.62 14.38 -36.39
C GLU A 60 23.79 13.95 -35.46
N PRO A 61 24.58 12.93 -35.85
CA PRO A 61 25.75 12.53 -35.09
C PRO A 61 26.78 13.66 -35.13
N VAL A 62 27.27 14.07 -33.95
CA VAL A 62 28.40 14.98 -33.85
C VAL A 62 29.64 14.19 -34.26
N GLU A 63 30.21 14.52 -35.42
CA GLU A 63 31.50 13.98 -35.86
C GLU A 63 32.62 14.57 -34.99
N ASP A 64 33.41 13.69 -34.36
CA ASP A 64 34.68 14.03 -33.74
C ASP A 64 35.71 14.31 -34.85
N ASP A 65 36.14 15.56 -35.01
CA ASP A 65 37.27 15.91 -35.86
C ASP A 65 38.42 16.43 -34.99
N VAL A 66 39.46 15.60 -34.89
CA VAL A 66 40.75 15.91 -34.28
C VAL A 66 41.82 16.01 -35.38
N ALA A 67 42.55 17.13 -35.31
CA ALA A 67 43.87 17.44 -35.88
C ALA A 67 43.94 17.80 -37.38
N ASP A 68 44.40 19.03 -37.67
CA ASP A 68 45.75 19.16 -38.23
C ASP A 68 46.40 20.55 -38.04
N ILE A 69 47.73 20.49 -38.05
CA ILE A 69 48.80 21.46 -37.71
C ILE A 69 49.09 22.38 -38.93
N GLU A 70 49.41 23.69 -38.85
CA GLU A 70 50.75 24.34 -38.76
C GLU A 70 50.60 25.79 -39.28
N GLN A 71 51.11 26.86 -38.65
CA GLN A 71 52.35 27.65 -38.93
C GLN A 71 51.98 29.12 -38.58
N THR A 72 52.80 30.06 -38.11
CA THR A 72 54.26 30.21 -37.99
C THR A 72 54.57 31.43 -37.10
N ALA A 73 55.59 31.26 -36.24
CA ALA A 73 56.75 32.13 -35.99
C ALA A 73 56.65 33.61 -35.51
N VAL A 74 57.70 33.93 -34.74
CA VAL A 74 58.30 35.23 -34.37
C VAL A 74 57.72 35.84 -33.09
N GLY A 75 58.49 36.21 -32.07
CA GLY A 75 59.93 36.25 -31.81
C GLY A 75 60.09 36.75 -30.36
N GLU A 76 60.95 36.11 -29.58
CA GLU A 76 62.22 36.66 -29.09
C GLU A 76 62.17 37.08 -27.61
N GLU A 77 63.20 36.60 -26.92
CA GLU A 77 63.59 36.78 -25.53
C GLU A 77 64.09 38.22 -25.26
N THR A 78 64.10 38.69 -24.00
CA THR A 78 65.33 38.89 -23.17
C THR A 78 65.12 39.84 -21.98
N GLU A 79 65.90 39.57 -20.94
CA GLU A 79 66.11 40.26 -19.65
C GLU A 79 66.73 41.67 -19.72
N GLN A 80 66.58 42.43 -18.62
CA GLN A 80 67.59 43.19 -17.83
C GLN A 80 66.94 44.43 -17.17
N VAL A 81 66.82 44.58 -15.84
CA VAL A 81 67.78 44.92 -14.74
C VAL A 81 68.51 46.28 -14.91
N VAL A 82 68.55 47.00 -13.76
CA VAL A 82 69.43 48.12 -13.32
C VAL A 82 68.99 49.52 -13.85
N GLU A 83 68.99 50.66 -13.12
CA GLU A 83 69.86 51.12 -12.04
C GLU A 83 69.29 52.35 -11.29
N GLU A 84 69.92 52.62 -10.14
CA GLU A 84 69.74 53.64 -9.11
C GLU A 84 69.81 55.12 -9.58
N ASN A 85 69.37 56.03 -8.70
CA ASN A 85 70.18 57.20 -8.35
C ASN A 85 69.87 57.74 -6.95
N GLU A 86 70.92 57.96 -6.17
CA GLU A 86 70.96 58.62 -4.86
C GLU A 86 70.82 60.15 -5.01
N THR A 87 70.55 60.89 -3.91
CA THR A 87 71.51 61.80 -3.24
C THR A 87 70.84 62.54 -2.06
N SER A 88 71.54 62.59 -0.91
CA SER A 88 71.26 63.41 0.30
C SER A 88 71.62 64.91 0.11
N GLN A 89 71.39 65.89 1.01
CA GLN A 89 71.93 66.05 2.37
C GLN A 89 71.52 67.42 3.01
N GLY A 90 71.59 67.52 4.34
CA GLY A 90 71.82 68.76 5.12
C GLY A 90 70.90 68.96 6.36
N GLU A 91 71.23 68.42 7.55
CA GLU A 91 71.92 69.08 8.72
C GLU A 91 70.97 69.96 9.58
N GLU A 92 70.88 69.96 10.92
CA GLU A 92 71.79 69.66 12.05
C GLU A 92 71.00 69.16 13.31
N ALA A 93 71.72 68.56 14.26
CA ALA A 93 71.26 68.02 15.57
C ALA A 93 71.12 69.12 16.67
N PRO A 94 70.70 68.82 17.93
CA PRO A 94 71.49 68.00 18.86
C PRO A 94 70.69 66.94 19.66
N GLU A 95 71.40 65.84 19.99
CA GLU A 95 71.01 64.80 20.95
C GLU A 95 71.11 65.31 22.40
N GLU A 96 70.26 64.80 23.30
CA GLU A 96 70.63 63.86 24.37
C GLU A 96 69.37 63.53 25.22
N ASP A 97 69.28 62.29 25.72
CA ASP A 97 68.29 61.73 26.68
C ASP A 97 67.11 60.86 26.14
N ASP A 98 67.29 60.13 25.03
CA ASP A 98 66.16 59.44 24.34
C ASP A 98 66.39 57.95 23.97
N LYS A 99 67.32 57.26 24.66
CA LYS A 99 67.53 55.80 24.46
C LYS A 99 66.79 54.94 25.48
N GLU A 100 66.80 55.30 26.77
CA GLU A 100 66.07 54.54 27.80
C GLU A 100 64.55 54.74 27.69
N VAL A 101 64.07 55.94 27.36
CA VAL A 101 62.64 56.24 27.15
C VAL A 101 62.09 55.52 25.91
N LYS A 102 62.90 55.38 24.86
CA LYS A 102 62.54 54.67 23.64
C LYS A 102 62.51 53.15 23.83
N GLU A 103 63.47 52.57 24.55
CA GLU A 103 63.48 51.13 24.88
C GLU A 103 62.36 50.72 25.84
N GLU A 104 61.92 51.63 26.73
CA GLU A 104 60.79 51.37 27.63
C GLU A 104 59.43 51.55 26.90
N ALA A 105 59.33 52.51 25.99
CA ALA A 105 58.18 52.65 25.09
C ALA A 105 58.06 51.50 24.08
N GLU A 106 59.18 50.99 23.54
CA GLU A 106 59.19 49.81 22.67
C GLU A 106 58.81 48.54 23.45
N ARG A 107 59.29 48.35 24.69
CA ARG A 107 58.87 47.23 25.56
C ARG A 107 57.39 47.28 25.94
N GLN A 108 56.85 48.46 26.28
CA GLN A 108 55.42 48.62 26.57
C GLN A 108 54.56 48.37 25.32
N ALA A 109 55.02 48.81 24.15
CA ALA A 109 54.34 48.54 22.88
C ALA A 109 54.40 47.05 22.49
N GLU A 110 55.51 46.35 22.76
CA GLU A 110 55.63 44.91 22.56
C GLU A 110 54.72 44.13 23.52
N GLU A 111 54.68 44.49 24.79
CA GLU A 111 53.85 43.83 25.81
C GLU A 111 52.35 44.07 25.57
N GLU A 112 51.95 45.26 25.12
CA GLU A 112 50.57 45.57 24.70
C GLU A 112 50.19 44.84 23.40
N ALA A 113 51.11 44.74 22.44
CA ALA A 113 50.92 43.97 21.22
C ALA A 113 50.81 42.46 21.48
N GLU A 114 51.60 41.91 22.41
CA GLU A 114 51.53 40.51 22.84
C GLU A 114 50.20 40.22 23.56
N LYS A 115 49.73 41.15 24.39
CA LYS A 115 48.44 41.02 25.09
C LYS A 115 47.24 41.09 24.15
N LEU A 116 47.28 41.98 23.16
CA LEU A 116 46.27 42.07 22.10
C LEU A 116 46.28 40.84 21.20
N ALA A 117 47.47 40.29 20.90
CA ALA A 117 47.60 39.04 20.16
C ALA A 117 47.02 37.85 20.93
N ALA A 118 47.24 37.78 22.25
CA ALA A 118 46.67 36.75 23.12
C ALA A 118 45.14 36.85 23.25
N GLU A 119 44.58 38.05 23.42
CA GLU A 119 43.12 38.27 23.43
C GLU A 119 42.48 37.95 22.06
N GLU A 120 43.15 38.25 20.95
CA GLU A 120 42.66 37.88 19.62
C GLU A 120 42.65 36.37 19.39
N GLU A 121 43.64 35.65 19.92
CA GLU A 121 43.71 34.19 19.86
C GLU A 121 42.61 33.55 20.73
N GLU A 122 42.37 34.07 21.94
CA GLU A 122 41.31 33.60 22.83
C GLU A 122 39.91 33.85 22.23
N ARG A 123 39.69 35.01 21.60
CA ARG A 123 38.44 35.32 20.89
C ARG A 123 38.22 34.41 19.68
N LYS A 124 39.27 34.09 18.91
CA LYS A 124 39.19 33.13 17.80
C LYS A 124 38.86 31.72 18.29
N ALA A 125 39.45 31.30 19.41
CA ALA A 125 39.15 30.00 20.02
C ALA A 125 37.71 29.93 20.57
N GLU A 126 37.18 31.01 21.13
CA GLU A 126 35.78 31.09 21.58
C GLU A 126 34.78 31.07 20.41
N GLU A 127 35.07 31.80 19.32
CA GLU A 127 34.27 31.76 18.08
C GLU A 127 34.28 30.37 17.43
N GLU A 128 35.42 29.69 17.39
CA GLU A 128 35.52 28.32 16.84
C GLU A 128 34.73 27.31 17.69
N LYS A 129 34.76 27.47 19.02
CA LYS A 129 34.00 26.61 19.94
C LYS A 129 32.49 26.83 19.81
N LEU A 130 32.04 28.08 19.67
CA LEU A 130 30.64 28.42 19.40
C LEU A 130 30.17 27.86 18.05
N ALA A 131 31.01 27.98 17.01
CA ALA A 131 30.71 27.42 15.68
C ALA A 131 30.63 25.88 15.71
N ALA A 132 31.47 25.21 16.50
CA ALA A 132 31.42 23.76 16.69
C ALA A 132 30.15 23.31 17.44
N GLU A 133 29.75 24.02 18.49
CA GLU A 133 28.53 23.72 19.25
C GLU A 133 27.26 23.96 18.43
N GLU A 134 27.24 25.01 17.59
CA GLU A 134 26.15 25.27 16.65
C GLU A 134 26.08 24.19 15.55
N ALA A 135 27.23 23.74 15.04
CA ALA A 135 27.29 22.65 14.08
C ALA A 135 26.82 21.31 14.68
N GLU A 136 27.16 21.02 15.93
CA GLU A 136 26.68 19.83 16.65
C GLU A 136 25.16 19.88 16.88
N ARG A 137 24.63 21.03 17.34
CA ARG A 137 23.18 21.23 17.48
C ARG A 137 22.43 21.10 16.15
N ALA A 138 23.00 21.64 15.08
CA ALA A 138 22.43 21.50 13.74
C ALA A 138 22.46 20.05 13.25
N ALA A 139 23.50 19.28 13.59
CA ALA A 139 23.60 17.86 13.27
C ALA A 139 22.59 17.02 14.07
N GLU A 140 22.44 17.27 15.37
CA GLU A 140 21.43 16.61 16.21
C GLU A 140 20.00 16.92 15.77
N GLU A 141 19.71 18.19 15.42
CA GLU A 141 18.40 18.58 14.88
C GLU A 141 18.12 17.91 13.53
N ALA A 142 19.12 17.85 12.65
CA ALA A 142 19.00 17.14 11.38
C ALA A 142 18.78 15.63 11.57
N GLU A 143 19.47 14.99 12.52
CA GLU A 143 19.27 13.58 12.84
C GLU A 143 17.88 13.32 13.41
N LYS A 144 17.41 14.17 14.33
CA LYS A 144 16.06 14.05 14.91
C LYS A 144 14.97 14.21 13.85
N LEU A 145 15.09 15.20 12.95
CA LEU A 145 14.16 15.39 11.84
C LEU A 145 14.17 14.20 10.87
N ALA A 146 15.35 13.62 10.60
CA ALA A 146 15.48 12.43 9.77
C ALA A 146 14.82 11.21 10.43
N ALA A 147 14.96 11.05 11.75
CA ALA A 147 14.33 9.97 12.52
C ALA A 147 12.80 10.12 12.55
N GLU A 148 12.27 11.33 12.82
CA GLU A 148 10.83 11.61 12.79
C GLU A 148 10.23 11.39 11.38
N GLU A 149 10.95 11.77 10.32
CA GLU A 149 10.51 11.52 8.94
C GLU A 149 10.50 10.02 8.61
N ALA A 150 11.50 9.26 9.07
CA ALA A 150 11.57 7.81 8.89
C ALA A 150 10.44 7.09 9.63
N GLU A 151 10.15 7.47 10.88
CA GLU A 151 9.04 6.91 11.67
C GLU A 151 7.69 7.21 11.01
N ARG A 152 7.45 8.45 10.57
CA ARG A 152 6.21 8.81 9.85
C ARG A 152 6.03 7.98 8.58
N LYS A 153 7.09 7.79 7.80
CA LYS A 153 7.02 6.96 6.57
C LYS A 153 6.71 5.50 6.90
N ALA A 154 7.33 4.96 7.95
CA ALA A 154 7.04 3.60 8.41
C ALA A 154 5.58 3.45 8.88
N GLN A 155 5.06 4.45 9.58
CA GLN A 155 3.67 4.45 10.06
C GLN A 155 2.66 4.58 8.91
N GLU A 156 2.92 5.45 7.93
CA GLU A 156 2.10 5.58 6.71
C GLU A 156 2.08 4.29 5.89
N GLU A 157 3.23 3.61 5.78
CA GLU A 157 3.33 2.31 5.09
C GLU A 157 2.56 1.21 5.84
N ALA A 158 2.69 1.15 7.16
CA ALA A 158 1.95 0.21 8.00
C ALA A 158 0.43 0.46 7.95
N GLU A 159 -0.02 1.71 8.00
CA GLU A 159 -1.44 2.06 7.89
C GLU A 159 -2.00 1.70 6.51
N LYS A 160 -1.23 1.94 5.45
CA LYS A 160 -1.61 1.54 4.09
C LYS A 160 -1.75 0.03 3.95
N LEU A 161 -0.81 -0.75 4.51
CA LEU A 161 -0.89 -2.21 4.54
C LEU A 161 -2.12 -2.68 5.32
N ALA A 162 -2.37 -2.11 6.50
CA ALA A 162 -3.54 -2.43 7.31
C ALA A 162 -4.85 -2.10 6.58
N ALA A 163 -4.91 -1.00 5.83
CA ALA A 163 -6.07 -0.63 5.02
C ALA A 163 -6.28 -1.56 3.82
N GLU A 164 -5.20 -2.13 3.26
CA GLU A 164 -5.27 -3.11 2.18
C GLU A 164 -5.73 -4.49 2.71
N GLU A 165 -5.26 -4.89 3.90
CA GLU A 165 -5.71 -6.12 4.57
C GLU A 165 -7.16 -6.04 5.06
N ALA A 166 -7.59 -4.89 5.58
CA ALA A 166 -8.94 -4.70 6.11
C ALA A 166 -10.04 -4.76 5.04
N GLY A 167 -9.68 -4.82 3.76
CA GLY A 167 -10.61 -4.87 2.65
C GLY A 167 -11.32 -3.54 2.38
N THR A 168 -12.16 -3.53 1.35
CA THR A 168 -13.00 -2.38 1.01
C THR A 168 -14.13 -2.21 2.04
N VAL A 169 -14.74 -1.02 2.09
CA VAL A 169 -15.93 -0.80 2.91
C VAL A 169 -17.06 -1.77 2.53
N SER A 170 -17.21 -2.10 1.24
CA SER A 170 -18.22 -3.04 0.76
C SER A 170 -17.97 -4.46 1.30
N GLN A 171 -16.71 -4.91 1.25
CA GLN A 171 -16.27 -6.18 1.83
C GLN A 171 -16.55 -6.25 3.34
N GLN A 172 -16.24 -5.19 4.08
CA GLN A 172 -16.51 -5.12 5.52
C GLN A 172 -18.00 -5.17 5.85
N GLN A 173 -18.86 -4.57 5.01
CA GLN A 173 -20.31 -4.64 5.16
C GLN A 173 -20.83 -6.05 4.83
N ALA A 174 -20.29 -6.71 3.80
CA ALA A 174 -20.63 -8.08 3.46
C ALA A 174 -20.26 -9.04 4.60
N VAL A 175 -19.09 -8.87 5.23
CA VAL A 175 -18.66 -9.64 6.43
C VAL A 175 -19.68 -9.48 7.57
N GLN A 176 -20.03 -8.25 7.93
CA GLN A 176 -20.99 -7.99 9.01
C GLN A 176 -22.36 -8.59 8.72
N MET A 177 -22.81 -8.53 7.47
CA MET A 177 -24.09 -9.12 7.08
C MET A 177 -24.03 -10.66 7.11
N ALA A 178 -22.91 -11.25 6.67
CA ALA A 178 -22.68 -12.70 6.74
C ALA A 178 -22.77 -13.20 8.19
N GLU A 179 -22.08 -12.54 9.12
CA GLU A 179 -22.12 -12.84 10.55
C GLU A 179 -23.52 -12.65 11.14
N SER A 180 -24.23 -11.60 10.72
CA SER A 180 -25.61 -11.37 11.13
C SER A 180 -26.52 -12.53 10.69
N TYR A 181 -26.41 -12.98 9.44
CA TYR A 181 -27.17 -14.11 8.92
C TYR A 181 -26.92 -15.40 9.70
N LEU A 182 -25.64 -15.73 9.91
CA LEU A 182 -25.21 -16.92 10.65
C LEU A 182 -25.62 -16.90 12.14
N SER A 183 -26.01 -15.74 12.68
CA SER A 183 -26.46 -15.63 14.07
C SER A 183 -27.85 -16.21 14.33
N TYR A 184 -28.69 -16.36 13.29
CA TYR A 184 -30.07 -16.85 13.45
C TYR A 184 -30.47 -17.96 12.48
N THR A 185 -29.69 -18.24 11.44
CA THR A 185 -29.95 -19.36 10.53
C THR A 185 -28.64 -20.01 10.09
N ALA A 186 -28.70 -21.31 9.81
CA ALA A 186 -27.57 -22.06 9.27
C ALA A 186 -27.45 -21.82 7.76
N PHE A 187 -26.22 -21.81 7.25
CA PHE A 187 -25.94 -21.72 5.82
C PHE A 187 -24.76 -22.61 5.43
N SER A 188 -24.82 -23.15 4.21
CA SER A 188 -23.63 -23.63 3.53
C SER A 188 -22.76 -22.44 3.08
N LYS A 189 -21.50 -22.70 2.71
CA LYS A 189 -20.61 -21.65 2.16
C LYS A 189 -21.22 -20.99 0.92
N SER A 190 -21.65 -21.81 -0.05
CA SER A 190 -22.25 -21.29 -1.29
C SER A 190 -23.60 -20.64 -1.03
N GLY A 191 -24.43 -21.21 -0.15
CA GLY A 191 -25.72 -20.63 0.21
C GLY A 191 -25.57 -19.25 0.86
N LEU A 192 -24.57 -19.05 1.72
CA LEU A 192 -24.30 -17.73 2.29
C LEU A 192 -23.80 -16.73 1.24
N ILE A 193 -22.95 -17.16 0.30
CA ILE A 193 -22.53 -16.33 -0.84
C ILE A 193 -23.74 -15.89 -1.66
N GLU A 194 -24.59 -16.84 -2.07
CA GLU A 194 -25.81 -16.58 -2.85
C GLU A 194 -26.78 -15.65 -2.12
N GLN A 195 -26.94 -15.84 -0.80
CA GLN A 195 -27.76 -14.97 0.02
C GLN A 195 -27.23 -13.53 0.01
N LEU A 196 -25.93 -13.31 0.17
CA LEU A 196 -25.34 -11.97 0.13
C LEU A 196 -25.40 -11.35 -1.27
N GLU A 197 -25.30 -12.15 -2.34
CA GLU A 197 -25.51 -11.66 -3.70
C GLU A 197 -26.96 -11.21 -3.92
N PHE A 198 -27.92 -11.95 -3.35
CA PHE A 198 -29.33 -11.55 -3.35
C PHE A 198 -29.55 -10.22 -2.62
N GLU A 199 -28.78 -9.94 -1.55
CA GLU A 199 -28.76 -8.65 -0.85
C GLU A 199 -28.13 -7.51 -1.69
N GLY A 200 -27.55 -7.84 -2.85
CA GLY A 200 -27.02 -6.89 -3.82
C GLY A 200 -25.52 -6.63 -3.70
N PHE A 201 -24.79 -7.44 -2.92
CA PHE A 201 -23.32 -7.39 -2.92
C PHE A 201 -22.77 -8.00 -4.21
N GLU A 202 -21.61 -7.49 -4.65
CA GLU A 202 -20.91 -8.08 -5.79
C GLU A 202 -20.26 -9.42 -5.38
N HIS A 203 -20.20 -10.38 -6.30
CA HIS A 203 -19.62 -11.72 -6.08
C HIS A 203 -18.22 -11.69 -5.43
N ALA A 204 -17.40 -10.69 -5.78
CA ALA A 204 -16.07 -10.52 -5.20
C ALA A 204 -16.12 -10.16 -3.70
N ASP A 205 -17.11 -9.36 -3.29
CA ASP A 205 -17.27 -8.94 -1.90
C ASP A 205 -17.87 -10.06 -1.04
N THR A 206 -18.80 -10.85 -1.60
CA THR A 206 -19.43 -11.98 -0.91
C THR A 206 -18.45 -13.13 -0.72
N THR A 207 -17.64 -13.44 -1.74
CA THR A 207 -16.56 -14.43 -1.63
C THR A 207 -15.53 -13.98 -0.60
N TYR A 208 -15.09 -12.73 -0.66
CA TYR A 208 -14.21 -12.17 0.37
C TYR A 208 -14.82 -12.31 1.77
N ALA A 209 -16.09 -11.97 1.94
CA ALA A 209 -16.75 -12.04 3.25
C ALA A 209 -16.74 -13.47 3.81
N VAL A 210 -17.18 -14.45 3.02
CA VAL A 210 -17.28 -15.85 3.45
C VAL A 210 -15.90 -16.48 3.71
N GLU A 211 -14.85 -16.01 3.00
CA GLU A 211 -13.47 -16.47 3.21
C GLU A 211 -12.80 -15.84 4.45
N ASN A 212 -13.26 -14.68 4.91
CA ASN A 212 -12.64 -13.92 6.00
C ASN A 212 -13.41 -14.01 7.34
N ILE A 213 -14.56 -14.69 7.38
CA ILE A 213 -15.28 -14.99 8.63
C ILE A 213 -14.76 -16.29 9.26
N SER A 214 -14.69 -16.30 10.60
CA SER A 214 -14.35 -17.51 11.36
C SER A 214 -15.61 -18.32 11.62
N VAL A 215 -15.87 -19.32 10.78
CA VAL A 215 -17.06 -20.18 10.86
C VAL A 215 -16.65 -21.64 10.82
N ASP A 216 -17.24 -22.43 11.71
CA ASP A 216 -17.22 -23.88 11.62
C ASP A 216 -18.33 -24.33 10.68
N TRP A 217 -17.96 -24.68 9.45
CA TRP A 217 -18.90 -25.04 8.39
C TRP A 217 -19.55 -26.40 8.60
N THR A 218 -18.84 -27.32 9.26
CA THR A 218 -19.38 -28.61 9.65
C THR A 218 -20.48 -28.43 10.71
N GLU A 219 -20.25 -27.54 11.68
CA GLU A 219 -21.27 -27.15 12.67
C GLU A 219 -22.49 -26.47 12.02
N GLN A 220 -22.30 -25.70 10.94
CA GLN A 220 -23.44 -25.16 10.18
C GLN A 220 -24.27 -26.27 9.54
N ALA A 221 -23.65 -27.32 9.02
CA ALA A 221 -24.37 -28.47 8.46
C ALA A 221 -25.17 -29.21 9.55
N VAL A 222 -24.59 -29.40 10.75
CA VAL A 222 -25.28 -29.99 11.91
C VAL A 222 -26.53 -29.19 12.26
N LYS A 223 -26.40 -27.86 12.39
CA LYS A 223 -27.54 -26.97 12.68
C LYS A 223 -28.60 -27.02 11.60
N SER A 224 -28.21 -27.04 10.31
CA SER A 224 -29.17 -27.16 9.21
C SER A 224 -29.91 -28.49 9.27
N ALA A 225 -29.20 -29.60 9.52
CA ALA A 225 -29.79 -30.93 9.66
C ALA A 225 -30.84 -30.99 10.78
N GLU A 226 -30.52 -30.45 11.96
CA GLU A 226 -31.45 -30.37 13.09
C GLU A 226 -32.67 -29.50 12.76
N ASN A 227 -32.44 -28.31 12.19
CA ASN A 227 -33.52 -27.41 11.78
C ASN A 227 -34.46 -28.09 10.78
N TYR A 228 -33.95 -28.86 9.81
CA TYR A 228 -34.81 -29.58 8.87
C TYR A 228 -35.71 -30.59 9.56
N LEU A 229 -35.15 -31.37 10.49
CA LEU A 229 -35.88 -32.41 11.22
C LEU A 229 -36.95 -31.85 12.18
N ASP A 230 -36.84 -30.58 12.57
CA ASP A 230 -37.88 -29.89 13.34
C ASP A 230 -39.15 -29.60 12.51
N TYR A 231 -39.02 -29.46 11.19
CA TYR A 231 -40.14 -29.10 10.31
C TYR A 231 -40.60 -30.21 9.39
N THR A 232 -39.71 -31.10 8.96
CA THR A 232 -39.99 -32.16 7.97
C THR A 232 -39.26 -33.45 8.34
N ALA A 233 -39.94 -34.58 8.15
CA ALA A 233 -39.34 -35.88 8.37
C ALA A 233 -38.45 -36.30 7.18
N PHE A 234 -37.26 -36.81 7.49
CA PHE A 234 -36.30 -37.29 6.48
C PHE A 234 -35.73 -38.67 6.85
N SER A 235 -35.44 -39.45 5.82
CA SER A 235 -34.50 -40.56 5.94
C SER A 235 -33.07 -40.03 6.11
N LYS A 236 -32.14 -40.89 6.56
CA LYS A 236 -30.72 -40.51 6.66
C LYS A 236 -30.16 -40.02 5.32
N SER A 237 -30.33 -40.81 4.27
CA SER A 237 -29.81 -40.45 2.94
C SER A 237 -30.53 -39.25 2.36
N GLY A 238 -31.84 -39.14 2.56
CA GLY A 238 -32.62 -37.99 2.11
C GLY A 238 -32.18 -36.69 2.77
N LEU A 239 -31.84 -36.70 4.07
CA LEU A 239 -31.32 -35.52 4.75
C LEU A 239 -29.92 -35.14 4.25
N VAL A 240 -29.05 -36.12 3.98
CA VAL A 240 -27.73 -35.85 3.37
C VAL A 240 -27.91 -35.19 1.99
N GLU A 241 -28.74 -35.78 1.13
CA GLU A 241 -29.03 -35.24 -0.21
C GLU A 241 -29.62 -33.83 -0.15
N GLN A 242 -30.49 -33.55 0.83
CA GLN A 242 -31.05 -32.22 1.06
C GLN A 242 -29.97 -31.19 1.41
N LEU A 243 -29.05 -31.54 2.31
CA LEU A 243 -27.95 -30.64 2.69
C LEU A 243 -26.97 -30.43 1.51
N GLU A 244 -26.67 -31.47 0.74
CA GLU A 244 -25.86 -31.34 -0.49
C GLU A 244 -26.54 -30.44 -1.52
N PHE A 245 -27.86 -30.54 -1.66
CA PHE A 245 -28.64 -29.67 -2.52
C PHE A 245 -28.56 -28.20 -2.08
N GLU A 246 -28.50 -27.94 -0.77
CA GLU A 246 -28.25 -26.60 -0.21
C GLU A 246 -26.79 -26.13 -0.34
N GLY A 247 -25.92 -26.95 -0.92
CA GLY A 247 -24.52 -26.59 -1.19
C GLY A 247 -23.56 -26.90 -0.04
N PHE A 248 -23.97 -27.69 0.96
CA PHE A 248 -23.01 -28.28 1.88
C PHE A 248 -22.12 -29.30 1.15
N SER A 249 -20.87 -29.44 1.60
CA SER A 249 -20.01 -30.49 1.05
C SER A 249 -20.54 -31.87 1.46
N THR A 250 -20.31 -32.89 0.65
CA THR A 250 -20.66 -34.28 0.99
C THR A 250 -20.09 -34.70 2.35
N GLU A 251 -18.87 -34.24 2.67
CA GLU A 251 -18.22 -34.52 3.96
C GLU A 251 -18.97 -33.88 5.12
N ASP A 252 -19.29 -32.58 5.04
CA ASP A 252 -20.02 -31.87 6.10
C ASP A 252 -21.45 -32.40 6.26
N ALA A 253 -22.16 -32.66 5.16
CA ALA A 253 -23.51 -33.20 5.16
C ALA A 253 -23.56 -34.60 5.79
N SER A 254 -22.65 -35.49 5.38
CA SER A 254 -22.55 -36.84 5.95
C SER A 254 -22.20 -36.78 7.43
N TYR A 255 -21.21 -35.95 7.79
CA TYR A 255 -20.82 -35.75 9.18
C TYR A 255 -22.00 -35.25 10.02
N ALA A 256 -22.74 -34.25 9.55
CA ALA A 256 -23.87 -33.69 10.25
C ALA A 256 -24.92 -34.76 10.58
N VAL A 257 -25.36 -35.50 9.57
CA VAL A 257 -26.39 -36.54 9.73
C VAL A 257 -25.92 -37.71 10.61
N GLU A 258 -24.62 -38.02 10.60
CA GLU A 258 -24.05 -39.07 11.46
C GLU A 258 -23.91 -38.66 12.93
N ASN A 259 -23.77 -37.35 13.23
CA ASN A 259 -23.47 -36.85 14.56
C ASN A 259 -24.67 -36.23 15.30
N ILE A 260 -25.80 -36.02 14.62
CA ILE A 260 -27.05 -35.62 15.28
C ILE A 260 -27.71 -36.77 16.05
N THR A 261 -28.36 -36.45 17.17
CA THR A 261 -29.09 -37.43 17.99
C THR A 261 -30.54 -37.52 17.54
N VAL A 262 -30.85 -38.50 16.69
CA VAL A 262 -32.17 -38.66 16.06
C VAL A 262 -32.65 -40.11 16.15
N ASP A 263 -33.93 -40.32 16.48
CA ASP A 263 -34.59 -41.60 16.28
C ASP A 263 -35.06 -41.73 14.83
N TRP A 264 -34.23 -42.38 14.02
CA TRP A 264 -34.48 -42.56 12.58
C TRP A 264 -35.72 -43.42 12.28
N ARG A 265 -36.13 -44.29 13.22
CA ARG A 265 -37.36 -45.05 13.06
C ARG A 265 -38.58 -44.18 13.32
N GLU A 266 -38.48 -43.26 14.28
CA GLU A 266 -39.52 -42.24 14.50
C GLU A 266 -39.66 -41.32 13.28
N GLN A 267 -38.56 -40.95 12.61
CA GLN A 267 -38.62 -40.19 11.36
C GLN A 267 -39.41 -40.93 10.27
N ALA A 268 -39.22 -42.25 10.12
CA ALA A 268 -40.00 -43.06 9.20
C ALA A 268 -41.51 -43.03 9.52
N VAL A 269 -41.89 -43.09 10.81
CA VAL A 269 -43.29 -42.97 11.25
C VAL A 269 -43.86 -41.61 10.87
N LYS A 270 -43.14 -40.52 11.16
CA LYS A 270 -43.57 -39.16 10.78
C LYS A 270 -43.74 -39.00 9.27
N SER A 271 -42.83 -39.54 8.46
CA SER A 271 -42.99 -39.56 6.99
C SER A 271 -44.25 -40.34 6.57
N ALA A 272 -44.52 -41.50 7.17
CA ALA A 272 -45.71 -42.29 6.88
C ALA A 272 -47.00 -41.54 7.22
N GLU A 273 -47.05 -40.88 8.39
CA GLU A 273 -48.18 -40.02 8.81
C GLU A 273 -48.39 -38.88 7.82
N ASN A 274 -47.33 -38.14 7.48
CA ASN A 274 -47.39 -37.05 6.51
C ASN A 274 -47.97 -37.51 5.16
N TYR A 275 -47.54 -38.68 4.65
CA TYR A 275 -48.10 -39.20 3.40
C TYR A 275 -49.60 -39.49 3.49
N LEU A 276 -50.04 -40.06 4.62
CA LEU A 276 -51.44 -40.40 4.84
C LEU A 276 -52.33 -39.17 5.06
N ASP A 277 -51.78 -38.06 5.54
CA ASP A 277 -52.48 -36.79 5.63
C ASP A 277 -52.82 -36.20 4.25
N PHE A 278 -51.98 -36.44 3.23
CA PHE A 278 -52.19 -35.92 1.88
C PHE A 278 -52.87 -36.90 0.91
N SER A 279 -52.64 -38.21 1.06
CA SER A 279 -53.14 -39.21 0.13
C SER A 279 -53.36 -40.57 0.78
N SER A 280 -54.23 -41.39 0.21
CA SER A 280 -54.40 -42.77 0.64
C SER A 280 -53.34 -43.68 0.00
N PHE A 281 -52.80 -44.61 0.79
CA PHE A 281 -51.85 -45.63 0.32
C PHE A 281 -52.33 -47.04 0.68
N SER A 282 -51.91 -48.02 -0.11
CA SER A 282 -51.91 -49.42 0.34
C SER A 282 -50.69 -49.67 1.22
N ARG A 283 -50.75 -50.68 2.11
CA ARG A 283 -49.61 -51.07 2.96
C ARG A 283 -48.31 -51.26 2.15
N ALA A 284 -48.37 -52.06 1.09
CA ALA A 284 -47.21 -52.31 0.24
C ALA A 284 -46.72 -51.02 -0.46
N GLY A 285 -47.65 -50.21 -0.97
CA GLY A 285 -47.30 -48.97 -1.65
C GLY A 285 -46.64 -47.93 -0.74
N LEU A 286 -47.06 -47.81 0.52
CA LEU A 286 -46.42 -46.89 1.46
C LEU A 286 -45.03 -47.38 1.89
N ILE A 287 -44.86 -48.70 2.07
CA ILE A 287 -43.53 -49.28 2.32
C ILE A 287 -42.59 -49.00 1.15
N ASP A 288 -43.03 -49.25 -0.08
CA ASP A 288 -42.24 -49.01 -1.29
C ASP A 288 -41.86 -47.52 -1.42
N GLN A 289 -42.78 -46.60 -1.07
CA GLN A 289 -42.52 -45.17 -1.08
C GLN A 289 -41.45 -44.77 -0.06
N LEU A 290 -41.55 -45.22 1.19
CA LEU A 290 -40.56 -44.91 2.22
C LEU A 290 -39.19 -45.53 1.90
N VAL A 291 -39.15 -46.74 1.34
CA VAL A 291 -37.90 -47.35 0.88
C VAL A 291 -37.30 -46.55 -0.28
N PHE A 292 -38.13 -46.05 -1.21
CA PHE A 292 -37.67 -45.16 -2.28
C PHE A 292 -37.08 -43.86 -1.73
N GLU A 293 -37.62 -43.32 -0.64
CA GLU A 293 -37.07 -42.15 0.06
C GLU A 293 -35.82 -42.46 0.90
N GLY A 294 -35.35 -43.71 0.91
CA GLY A 294 -34.10 -44.09 1.57
C GLY A 294 -34.23 -44.61 2.99
N TYR A 295 -35.45 -44.87 3.47
CA TYR A 295 -35.63 -45.62 4.72
C TYR A 295 -35.24 -47.09 4.54
N SER A 296 -34.74 -47.72 5.61
CA SER A 296 -34.53 -49.16 5.61
C SER A 296 -35.87 -49.88 5.46
N VAL A 297 -35.88 -51.06 4.84
CA VAL A 297 -37.10 -51.88 4.73
C VAL A 297 -37.71 -52.16 6.10
N GLU A 298 -36.86 -52.32 7.12
CA GLU A 298 -37.25 -52.59 8.51
C GLU A 298 -37.96 -51.39 9.13
N ASP A 299 -37.38 -50.18 9.02
CA ASP A 299 -37.99 -48.95 9.56
C ASP A 299 -39.24 -48.54 8.77
N ALA A 300 -39.24 -48.69 7.45
CA ALA A 300 -40.41 -48.44 6.61
C ALA A 300 -41.56 -49.39 6.96
N THR A 301 -41.29 -50.68 7.13
CA THR A 301 -42.31 -51.66 7.54
C THR A 301 -42.86 -51.32 8.92
N TYR A 302 -41.98 -51.00 9.87
CA TYR A 302 -42.39 -50.60 11.21
C TYR A 302 -43.27 -49.34 11.19
N ALA A 303 -42.88 -48.33 10.40
CA ALA A 303 -43.62 -47.09 10.27
C ALA A 303 -45.04 -47.30 9.74
N VAL A 304 -45.18 -48.11 8.68
CA VAL A 304 -46.47 -48.44 8.09
C VAL A 304 -47.37 -49.22 9.06
N ASP A 305 -46.80 -50.17 9.81
CA ASP A 305 -47.54 -50.89 10.86
C ASP A 305 -47.97 -49.93 11.99
N ALA A 306 -47.12 -48.98 12.38
CA ALA A 306 -47.39 -48.01 13.44
C ALA A 306 -48.53 -47.04 13.10
N VAL A 307 -48.68 -46.67 11.83
CA VAL A 307 -49.79 -45.82 11.33
C VAL A 307 -51.07 -46.63 11.01
N GLY A 308 -51.06 -47.95 11.22
CA GLY A 308 -52.26 -48.80 11.18
C GLY A 308 -52.60 -49.43 9.83
N LEU A 309 -51.61 -49.62 8.94
CA LEU A 309 -51.76 -50.26 7.62
C LEU A 309 -51.20 -51.68 7.52
#